data_AF-A0A254QQB6-F1
#
_entry.id   AF-A0A254QQB6-F1
#
_cell.length_a   1.000
_cell.length_b   1.000
_cell.length_c   1.000
_cell.angle_alpha   90.00
_cell.angle_beta   90.00
_cell.angle_gamma   90.00
#
_symmetry.space_group_name_H-M   'P 1'
#
loop_
_entity.id
_entity.type
_entity.pdbx_description
1 polymer ?
#
loop_
_entity_poly.entity_id
_entity_poly.type
_entity_poly.pdbx_seq_one_letter_code
_entity_poly.pdbx_strand_id
1 'polypeptide(L)'
;MSGTGIAKSLLAVWAGVYAASVLQFLFLEPSGDGFTRGLNQIMAFLSWQMLAAIIGCTAWFIGWKHNPARGLRILLRLPLILAVLLFGGLILLIAYARLAPPPERPVQPPEQPAKTAKP
;
A
#
# COMPACT_ATOMS: atom_id res chain seq x y z
N MET A 1 11.82 31.10 2.42
CA MET A 1 11.44 30.14 1.35
C MET A 1 10.10 30.54 0.76
N SER A 2 9.95 30.56 -0.56
CA SER A 2 8.64 30.79 -1.19
C SER A 2 7.72 29.59 -0.97
N GLY A 3 6.40 29.78 -0.94
CA GLY A 3 5.43 28.68 -0.76
C GLY A 3 5.58 27.57 -1.80
N THR A 4 5.98 27.93 -3.02
CA THR A 4 6.34 26.99 -4.10
C THR A 4 7.55 26.12 -3.75
N GLY A 5 8.55 26.67 -3.06
CA GLY A 5 9.71 25.92 -2.58
C GLY A 5 9.33 24.89 -1.53
N ILE A 6 8.47 25.28 -0.57
CA ILE A 6 7.97 24.39 0.48
C ILE A 6 7.17 23.23 -0.12
N ALA A 7 6.27 23.52 -1.08
CA ALA A 7 5.49 22.48 -1.75
C ALA A 7 6.37 21.47 -2.51
N LYS A 8 7.46 21.92 -3.14
CA LYS A 8 8.43 21.02 -3.81
C LYS A 8 9.14 20.11 -2.82
N SER A 9 9.62 20.66 -1.69
CA SER A 9 10.26 19.86 -0.64
C SER A 9 9.29 18.81 -0.08
N LEU A 10 8.04 19.18 0.18
CA LEU A 10 7.01 18.24 0.63
C LEU A 10 6.71 17.16 -0.41
N LEU A 11 6.66 17.50 -1.70
CA LEU A 11 6.50 16.49 -2.76
C LEU A 11 7.69 15.53 -2.85
N ALA A 12 8.92 16.01 -2.63
CA ALA A 12 10.09 15.14 -2.60
C ALA A 12 10.05 14.17 -1.40
N VAL A 13 9.69 14.66 -0.22
CA VAL A 13 9.50 13.82 0.98
C VAL A 13 8.37 12.83 0.75
N TRP A 14 7.24 13.28 0.20
CA TRP A 14 6.11 12.42 -0.15
C TRP A 14 6.53 11.29 -1.09
N ALA A 15 7.29 11.60 -2.14
CA ALA A 15 7.76 10.59 -3.10
C ALA A 15 8.67 9.55 -2.43
N GLY A 16 9.54 9.98 -1.52
CA GLY A 16 10.38 9.08 -0.72
C GLY A 16 9.56 8.16 0.19
N VAL A 17 8.57 8.71 0.90
CA VAL A 17 7.66 7.95 1.77
C VAL A 17 6.83 6.95 0.97
N TYR A 18 6.32 7.37 -0.20
CA TYR A 18 5.57 6.49 -1.08
C TYR A 18 6.45 5.37 -1.65
N ALA A 19 7.65 5.68 -2.11
CA ALA A 19 8.60 4.67 -2.59
C ALA A 19 8.98 3.69 -1.47
N ALA A 20 9.26 4.19 -0.27
CA ALA A 20 9.55 3.35 0.91
C ALA A 20 8.38 2.40 1.23
N SER A 21 7.14 2.85 1.10
CA SER A 21 5.95 2.00 1.31
C SER A 21 5.94 0.78 0.39
N VAL A 22 6.28 0.97 -0.89
CA VAL A 22 6.30 -0.08 -1.90
C VAL A 22 7.51 -0.99 -1.71
N LEU A 23 8.69 -0.41 -1.42
CA LEU A 23 9.90 -1.18 -1.15
C LEU A 23 9.73 -2.07 0.08
N GLN A 24 9.13 -1.56 1.16
CA GLN A 24 8.83 -2.36 2.33
C GLN A 24 7.85 -3.49 2.01
N PHE A 25 6.81 -3.21 1.24
CA PHE A 25 5.86 -4.24 0.83
C PHE A 25 6.51 -5.36 -0.01
N LEU A 26 7.45 -5.02 -0.90
CA LEU A 26 8.09 -5.97 -1.82
C LEU A 26 9.27 -6.74 -1.22
N PHE A 27 10.07 -6.10 -0.36
CA PHE A 27 11.38 -6.64 0.05
C PHE A 27 11.47 -7.05 1.52
N LEU A 28 10.62 -6.52 2.40
CA LEU A 28 10.70 -6.87 3.82
C LEU A 28 9.82 -8.08 4.09
N GLU A 29 10.43 -9.12 4.67
CA GLU A 29 9.70 -10.32 5.04
C GLU A 29 8.67 -10.02 6.14
N PRO A 30 7.39 -10.32 5.90
CA PRO A 30 6.37 -10.16 6.92
C PRO A 30 6.55 -11.24 8.00
N SER A 31 6.44 -10.83 9.27
CA SER A 31 6.49 -11.71 10.44
C SER A 31 5.12 -12.31 10.78
N GLY A 32 5.11 -13.48 11.43
CA GLY A 32 3.90 -14.18 11.87
C GLY A 32 3.54 -15.44 11.07
N ASP A 33 2.43 -16.08 11.44
CA ASP A 33 1.85 -17.24 10.73
C ASP A 33 1.03 -16.83 9.50
N GLY A 34 0.57 -17.76 8.66
CA GLY A 34 -0.02 -17.47 7.34
C GLY A 34 -1.06 -16.32 7.29
N PHE A 35 -1.99 -16.26 8.24
CA PHE A 35 -2.96 -15.16 8.33
C PHE A 35 -2.34 -13.88 8.89
N THR A 36 -1.61 -13.98 10.01
CA THR A 36 -1.01 -12.82 10.68
C THR A 36 0.05 -12.15 9.80
N ARG A 37 0.75 -12.94 8.99
CA ARG A 37 1.75 -12.52 8.01
C ARG A 37 1.15 -11.60 6.95
N GLY A 38 0.00 -11.99 6.38
CA GLY A 38 -0.72 -11.14 5.42
C GLY A 38 -1.21 -9.84 6.06
N LEU A 39 -1.80 -9.94 7.26
CA LEU A 39 -2.31 -8.77 7.98
C LEU A 39 -1.19 -7.78 8.34
N ASN A 40 -0.03 -8.27 8.79
CA ASN A 40 1.11 -7.44 9.14
C ASN A 40 1.63 -6.65 7.93
N GLN A 41 1.71 -7.29 6.77
CA GLN A 41 2.16 -6.63 5.53
C GLN A 41 1.20 -5.53 5.07
N ILE A 42 -0.12 -5.81 5.13
CA ILE A 42 -1.16 -4.84 4.79
C ILE A 42 -1.15 -3.66 5.77
N MET A 43 -1.10 -3.93 7.08
CA MET A 43 -1.10 -2.89 8.12
C MET A 43 0.15 -1.99 8.04
N ALA A 44 1.32 -2.58 7.79
CA ALA A 44 2.54 -1.82 7.57
C ALA A 44 2.41 -0.91 6.34
N PHE A 45 1.93 -1.44 5.21
CA PHE A 45 1.70 -0.65 4.00
C PHE A 45 0.70 0.49 4.23
N LEU A 46 -0.42 0.21 4.90
CA LEU A 46 -1.47 1.20 5.18
C LEU A 46 -0.95 2.33 6.07
N SER A 47 -0.08 2.01 7.03
CA SER A 47 0.58 3.00 7.90
C SER A 47 1.44 3.98 7.08
N TRP A 48 2.21 3.47 6.12
CA TRP A 48 2.97 4.31 5.20
C TRP A 48 2.08 5.15 4.28
N GLN A 49 0.95 4.61 3.82
CA GLN A 49 -0.01 5.35 3.00
C GLN A 49 -0.67 6.48 3.79
N MET A 50 -0.94 6.29 5.09
CA MET A 50 -1.44 7.37 5.96
C MET A 50 -0.42 8.52 6.07
N LEU A 51 0.86 8.20 6.27
CA LEU A 51 1.91 9.21 6.29
C LEU A 51 2.04 9.93 4.94
N ALA A 52 2.01 9.18 3.83
CA ALA A 52 2.02 9.74 2.49
C ALA A 52 0.80 10.66 2.24
N ALA A 53 -0.39 10.27 2.69
CA ALA A 53 -1.61 11.06 2.54
C ALA A 53 -1.50 12.41 3.26
N ILE A 54 -0.99 12.43 4.50
CA ILE A 54 -0.79 13.67 5.27
C ILE A 54 0.16 14.62 4.54
N ILE A 55 1.30 14.10 4.06
CA ILE A 55 2.31 14.91 3.38
C ILE A 55 1.77 15.43 2.03
N GLY A 56 1.09 14.56 1.26
CA GLY A 56 0.49 14.90 -0.02
C GLY A 56 -0.59 15.98 0.11
N CYS A 57 -1.51 15.84 1.07
CA CYS A 57 -2.52 16.85 1.37
C CYS A 57 -1.88 18.18 1.77
N THR A 58 -0.86 18.16 2.64
CA THR A 58 -0.16 19.38 3.06
C THR A 58 0.51 20.08 1.86
N ALA A 59 1.16 19.31 0.99
CA ALA A 59 1.75 19.84 -0.25
C ALA A 59 0.68 20.46 -1.17
N TRP A 60 -0.48 19.81 -1.31
CA TRP A 60 -1.61 20.31 -2.10
C TRP A 60 -2.15 21.63 -1.57
N PHE A 61 -2.45 21.72 -0.27
CA PHE A 61 -2.97 22.96 0.35
C PHE A 61 -2.01 24.14 0.22
N ILE A 62 -0.72 23.92 0.48
CA ILE A 62 0.32 24.97 0.35
C ILE A 62 0.50 25.35 -1.13
N GLY A 63 0.53 24.35 -2.01
CA GLY A 63 0.68 24.54 -3.45
C GLY A 63 -0.48 25.34 -4.05
N TRP A 64 -1.72 25.00 -3.71
CA TRP A 64 -2.93 25.69 -4.18
C TRP A 64 -2.86 27.20 -3.89
N LYS A 65 -2.55 27.58 -2.65
CA LYS A 65 -2.54 28.98 -2.20
C LYS A 65 -1.58 29.88 -2.99
N HIS A 66 -0.53 29.32 -3.59
CA HIS A 66 0.54 30.08 -4.24
C HIS A 66 0.46 30.10 -5.77
N ASN A 67 -0.68 29.67 -6.35
CA ASN A 67 -0.96 29.72 -7.78
C ASN A 67 0.20 29.22 -8.67
N PRO A 68 0.59 27.93 -8.57
CA PRO A 68 1.87 27.46 -9.05
C PRO A 68 1.88 27.34 -10.58
N ALA A 69 3.08 27.32 -11.17
CA ALA A 69 3.28 27.12 -12.61
C ALA A 69 2.66 25.79 -13.10
N ARG A 70 2.29 25.73 -14.38
CA ARG A 70 1.52 24.61 -15.00
C ARG A 70 2.11 23.23 -14.68
N GLY A 71 3.44 23.07 -14.73
CA GLY A 71 4.10 21.79 -14.42
C GLY A 71 3.95 21.34 -12.97
N LEU A 72 4.05 22.27 -12.01
CA LEU A 72 3.90 21.95 -10.59
C LEU A 72 2.43 21.66 -10.22
N ARG A 73 1.46 22.25 -10.93
CA ARG A 73 0.04 21.90 -10.77
C ARG A 73 -0.25 20.44 -11.11
N ILE A 74 0.40 19.91 -12.16
CA ILE A 74 0.27 18.48 -12.52
C ILE A 74 0.92 17.62 -11.45
N LEU A 75 2.12 17.99 -10.99
CA LEU A 75 2.85 17.24 -9.97
C LEU A 75 2.11 17.19 -8.62
N LEU A 76 1.43 18.27 -8.25
CA LEU A 76 0.58 18.32 -7.06
C LEU A 76 -0.62 17.36 -7.15
N ARG A 77 -1.12 17.03 -8.36
CA ARG A 77 -2.25 16.09 -8.53
C ARG A 77 -1.83 14.64 -8.38
N LEU A 78 -0.52 14.35 -8.51
CA LEU A 78 -0.01 12.99 -8.52
C LEU A 78 -0.31 12.22 -7.21
N PRO A 79 -0.08 12.79 -6.00
CA PRO A 79 -0.49 12.16 -4.75
C PRO A 79 -1.99 11.81 -4.71
N LEU A 80 -2.85 12.70 -5.21
CA LEU A 80 -4.30 12.51 -5.20
C LEU A 80 -4.72 11.37 -6.15
N ILE A 81 -4.18 11.36 -7.38
CA ILE A 81 -4.47 10.32 -8.38
C ILE A 81 -4.03 8.95 -7.86
N LEU A 82 -2.84 8.86 -7.27
CA LEU A 82 -2.33 7.60 -6.72
C LEU A 82 -3.14 7.14 -5.51
N ALA A 83 -3.59 8.05 -4.64
CA ALA A 83 -4.45 7.71 -3.52
C ALA A 83 -5.80 7.14 -4.00
N VAL A 84 -6.42 7.76 -5.02
CA VAL A 84 -7.67 7.27 -5.62
C VAL A 84 -7.47 5.90 -6.28
N LEU A 85 -6.38 5.71 -7.02
CA LEU A 85 -6.06 4.42 -7.64
C LEU A 85 -5.82 3.33 -6.61
N LEU A 86 -5.06 3.60 -5.55
CA LEU A 86 -4.82 2.65 -4.46
C LEU A 86 -6.12 2.27 -3.75
N PHE A 87 -6.94 3.26 -3.41
CA PHE A 87 -8.21 3.04 -2.74
C PHE A 87 -9.19 2.26 -3.62
N GLY A 88 -9.30 2.64 -4.90
CA GLY A 88 -10.12 1.91 -5.88
C GLY A 88 -9.63 0.49 -6.11
N GLY A 89 -8.31 0.28 -6.21
CA GLY A 89 -7.71 -1.04 -6.31
C GLY A 89 -7.98 -1.90 -5.08
N LEU A 90 -7.93 -1.33 -3.88
CA LEU A 90 -8.28 -2.02 -2.63
C LEU A 90 -9.76 -2.44 -2.61
N ILE A 91 -10.68 -1.55 -2.99
CA ILE A 91 -12.11 -1.88 -3.10
C ILE A 91 -12.33 -3.02 -4.10
N LEU A 92 -11.70 -2.92 -5.27
CA LEU A 92 -11.83 -3.91 -6.32
C LEU A 92 -11.27 -5.28 -5.86
N LEU A 93 -10.15 -5.28 -5.15
CA LEU A 93 -9.56 -6.49 -4.56
C LEU A 93 -10.50 -7.12 -3.53
N ILE A 94 -11.10 -6.32 -2.66
CA ILE A 94 -12.07 -6.81 -1.67
C ILE A 94 -13.31 -7.38 -2.36
N ALA A 95 -13.85 -6.68 -3.36
CA ALA A 95 -14.99 -7.15 -4.14
C ALA A 95 -14.68 -8.47 -4.84
N TYR A 96 -13.52 -8.57 -5.48
CA TYR A 96 -13.04 -9.79 -6.12
C TYR A 96 -12.94 -10.94 -5.11
N ALA A 97 -12.31 -10.72 -3.95
CA ALA A 97 -12.16 -11.74 -2.92
C ALA A 97 -13.50 -12.23 -2.35
N ARG A 98 -14.54 -11.39 -2.37
CA ARG A 98 -15.89 -11.76 -1.92
C ARG A 98 -16.69 -12.52 -2.98
N LEU A 99 -16.41 -12.29 -4.25
CA LEU A 99 -17.16 -12.85 -5.39
C LEU A 99 -16.47 -14.09 -6.00
N ALA A 100 -15.17 -14.26 -5.77
CA ALA A 100 -14.40 -15.37 -6.33
C ALA A 100 -14.85 -16.72 -5.74
N PRO A 101 -15.06 -17.75 -6.58
CA PRO A 101 -15.33 -19.11 -6.12
C PRO A 101 -14.19 -19.62 -5.21
N PRO A 102 -14.49 -20.44 -4.19
CA PRO A 102 -13.46 -21.06 -3.37
C PRO A 102 -12.50 -21.86 -4.25
N PRO A 103 -11.17 -21.77 -4.04
CA PRO A 103 -10.24 -22.63 -4.74
C PRO A 103 -10.55 -24.09 -4.42
N GLU A 104 -10.52 -24.95 -5.44
CA GLU A 104 -10.60 -26.40 -5.26
C GLU A 104 -9.45 -26.83 -4.34
N ARG A 105 -9.78 -27.25 -3.12
CA ARG A 105 -8.77 -27.77 -2.20
C ARG A 105 -8.30 -29.11 -2.74
N PRO A 106 -7.00 -29.31 -3.01
CA PRO A 106 -6.47 -30.63 -3.27
C PRO A 106 -6.89 -31.53 -2.10
N VAL A 107 -7.63 -32.60 -2.40
CA VAL A 107 -8.00 -33.59 -1.40
C VAL A 107 -6.69 -34.13 -0.84
N GLN A 108 -6.36 -33.77 0.41
CA GLN A 108 -5.22 -34.39 1.10
C GLN A 108 -5.57 -35.88 1.22
N PRO A 109 -4.77 -36.79 0.63
CA PRO A 109 -4.97 -38.21 0.84
C PRO A 109 -4.99 -38.47 2.34
N PRO A 110 -5.94 -39.25 2.87
CA PRO A 110 -5.99 -39.55 4.29
C PRO A 110 -4.60 -39.99 4.75
N GLU A 111 -4.06 -39.34 5.78
CA GLU A 111 -2.80 -39.71 6.41
C GLU A 111 -2.84 -41.22 6.65
N GLN A 112 -2.05 -41.97 5.88
CA GLN A 112 -1.89 -43.40 6.13
C GLN A 112 -1.37 -43.50 7.55
N PRO A 113 -2.07 -44.23 8.46
CA PRO A 113 -1.60 -44.41 9.82
C PRO A 113 -0.15 -44.88 9.73
N ALA A 114 0.76 -44.12 10.35
CA ALA A 114 2.16 -44.50 10.44
C ALA A 114 2.21 -45.98 10.77
N LYS A 115 2.73 -46.79 9.84
CA LYS A 115 2.86 -48.24 10.02
C LYS A 115 3.54 -48.41 11.37
N THR A 116 2.77 -48.83 12.36
CA THR A 116 3.24 -49.25 13.67
C THR A 116 4.40 -50.18 13.42
N ALA A 117 5.62 -49.71 13.70
CA ALA A 117 6.78 -50.57 13.76
C ALA A 117 6.46 -51.61 14.85
N LYS A 118 6.15 -52.83 14.40
CA LYS A 118 5.92 -53.99 15.25
C LYS A 118 7.29 -54.41 15.83
N PRO A 119 7.26 -55.06 17.01
CA PRO A 119 8.07 -54.76 18.18
C PRO A 119 9.57 -55.09 18.03
#